data_AF-A0A967YXK0-F1
#
_entry.id   AF-A0A967YXK0-F1
#
_cell.length_a   1.000
_cell.length_b   1.000
_cell.length_c   1.000
_cell.angle_alpha   90.00
_cell.angle_beta   90.00
_cell.angle_gamma   90.00
#
_symmetry.space_group_name_H-M   'P 1'
#
loop_
_entity.id
_entity.type
_entity.pdbx_description
1 polymer ?
#
loop_
_entity_poly.entity_id
_entity_poly.type
_entity_poly.pdbx_seq_one_letter_code
_entity_poly.pdbx_strand_id
1 'polypeptide(L)' 'VVNMEIGMITPPVGLNLFVTSGITGENITWVLKAALPWLMILLVFLVLITYIPQISLWLPEYIDYLKGY' A
#
# COMPACT_ATOMS: atom_id res chain seq x y z
N VAL A 1 5.29 -5.65 -3.29
CA VAL A 1 5.24 -4.18 -3.30
C VAL A 1 4.32 -3.64 -2.20
N VAL A 2 3.04 -4.01 -2.16
CA VAL A 2 2.07 -3.48 -1.18
C VAL A 2 2.45 -3.75 0.30
N ASN A 3 3.01 -4.92 0.61
CA ASN A 3 3.48 -5.22 1.97
C ASN A 3 4.64 -4.32 2.44
N MET A 4 5.49 -3.84 1.52
CA MET A 4 6.59 -2.91 1.87
C MET A 4 6.07 -1.50 2.11
N GLU A 5 5.09 -1.03 1.33
CA GLU A 5 4.43 0.27 1.52
C GLU A 5 3.78 0.38 2.90
N ILE A 6 3.08 -0.66 3.33
CA ILE A 6 2.44 -0.71 4.66
C ILE A 6 3.49 -0.65 5.78
N GLY A 7 4.67 -1.25 5.56
CA GLY A 7 5.82 -1.15 6.47
C GLY A 7 6.37 0.27 6.60
N MET A 8 6.27 1.11 5.55
CA MET A 8 6.76 2.50 5.57
C MET A 8 5.80 3.49 6.26
N ILE A 9 4.52 3.12 6.40
CA ILE A 9 3.50 3.93 7.09
C ILE A 9 3.36 3.50 8.57
N THR A 10 3.70 2.26 8.93
CA THR A 10 3.57 1.78 10.31
C THR A 10 4.79 2.22 11.16
N PRO A 11 4.60 2.65 12.43
CA PRO A 11 5.67 3.27 13.22
C PRO A 11 6.60 2.28 14.00
N PRO A 12 7.15 1.23 13.36
CA PRO A 12 8.49 0.76 13.71
C PRO A 12 9.57 1.15 12.68
N VAL A 13 9.19 1.47 11.44
CA VAL A 13 10.09 2.03 10.40
C VAL A 13 9.62 3.41 9.98
N GLY A 14 8.32 3.57 9.67
CA GLY A 14 7.59 4.85 9.63
C GLY A 14 8.18 5.97 8.77
N LEU A 15 9.13 5.67 7.87
CA LEU A 15 10.00 6.66 7.25
C LEU A 15 9.21 7.75 6.51
N ASN A 16 8.09 7.38 5.89
CA ASN A 16 7.20 8.34 5.22
C ASN A 16 6.51 9.28 6.22
N LEU A 17 6.14 8.80 7.41
CA LEU A 17 5.60 9.63 8.49
C LEU A 17 6.67 10.51 9.13
N PHE A 18 7.91 10.01 9.29
CA PHE A 18 9.04 10.78 9.82
C PHE A 18 9.45 11.91 8.87
N VAL A 19 9.55 11.64 7.56
CA VAL A 19 9.86 12.66 6.54
C VAL A 19 8.74 13.69 6.46
N THR A 20 7.48 13.25 6.47
CA THR A 20 6.32 14.16 6.41
C THR A 20 6.23 15.03 7.67
N SER A 21 6.46 14.47 8.86
CA SER A 21 6.53 15.23 10.12
C SER A 21 7.68 16.25 10.11
N GLY A 22 8.85 15.90 9.58
CA GLY A 22 9.98 16.82 9.43
C GLY A 22 9.73 17.99 8.46
N ILE A 23 8.92 17.78 7.41
CA ILE A 23 8.57 18.83 6.44
C ILE A 23 7.41 19.70 6.96
N THR A 24 6.41 19.08 7.61
CA THR A 24 5.22 19.78 8.10
C THR A 24 5.41 20.47 9.45
N GLY A 25 6.42 20.07 10.23
CA GLY A 25 6.65 20.55 11.59
C GLY A 25 5.65 20.03 12.62
N GLU A 26 4.69 19.20 12.21
CA GLU A 26 3.66 18.61 13.04
C GLU A 26 4.11 17.28 13.67
N ASN A 27 3.51 16.93 14.80
CA ASN A 27 3.84 15.68 15.51
C ASN A 27 3.52 14.43 14.66
N ILE A 28 4.36 13.39 14.76
CA ILE A 28 4.18 12.09 14.09
C ILE A 28 2.79 11.50 14.31
N THR A 29 2.24 11.65 15.51
CA THR A 29 0.89 11.17 15.85
C THR A 29 -0.22 11.90 15.09
N TRP A 30 0.00 13.18 14.76
CA TRP A 30 -0.92 13.97 13.93
C TRP A 30 -0.86 13.50 12.47
N VAL A 31 0.35 13.33 11.93
CA VAL A 31 0.57 12.82 10.57
C VAL A 31 0.04 11.40 10.40
N LEU A 32 0.26 10.54 11.42
CA LEU A 32 -0.28 9.18 11.46
C LEU A 32 -1.82 9.18 11.38
N LYS A 33 -2.49 10.05 12.15
CA LYS A 33 -3.95 10.19 12.11
C LYS A 33 -4.45 10.70 10.75
N ALA A 34 -3.71 11.60 10.11
CA ALA A 34 -4.04 12.06 8.77
C ALA A 34 -3.86 10.97 7.70
N ALA A 35 -2.84 10.10 7.84
CA ALA A 35 -2.55 9.01 6.92
C ALA A 35 -3.39 7.74 7.17
N LEU A 36 -4.00 7.60 8.34
CA LEU A 36 -4.82 6.45 8.76
C LEU A 36 -5.93 6.06 7.75
N PRO A 37 -6.76 6.98 7.20
CA PRO A 37 -7.74 6.62 6.18
C PRO A 37 -7.10 6.06 4.90
N TRP A 38 -5.93 6.55 4.51
CA TRP A 38 -5.17 6.02 3.36
C TRP A 38 -4.58 4.64 3.65
N LEU A 39 -4.04 4.43 4.85
CA LEU A 39 -3.58 3.11 5.30
C LEU A 39 -4.71 2.08 5.23
N MET A 40 -5.91 2.44 5.66
CA MET A 40 -7.08 1.56 5.61
C MET A 40 -7.43 1.15 4.17
N ILE A 41 -7.38 2.09 3.22
CA ILE A 41 -7.60 1.79 1.79
C ILE A 41 -6.54 0.81 1.29
N LEU A 42 -5.26 1.04 1.61
CA LEU A 42 -4.17 0.15 1.23
C LEU A 42 -4.30 -1.26 1.83
N LEU A 43 -4.75 -1.37 3.08
CA LEU A 43 -4.99 -2.65 3.75
C LEU A 43 -6.16 -3.40 3.09
N VAL A 44 -7.25 -2.71 2.78
CA VAL A 44 -8.38 -3.31 2.05
C VAL A 44 -7.95 -3.77 0.66
N PHE A 45 -7.18 -2.94 -0.04
CA PHE A 45 -6.64 -3.28 -1.35
C PHE A 45 -5.68 -4.48 -1.27
N LEU A 46 -4.83 -4.55 -0.25
CA LEU A 46 -3.96 -5.70 0.00
C LEU A 46 -4.78 -6.98 0.17
N VAL A 47 -5.83 -6.95 0.99
CA VAL A 47 -6.71 -8.11 1.21
C VAL A 47 -7.38 -8.52 -0.11
N LEU A 48 -7.87 -7.56 -0.90
CA LEU A 48 -8.48 -7.83 -2.20
C LEU A 48 -7.50 -8.54 -3.15
N ILE A 49 -6.29 -8.03 -3.35
CA ILE A 49 -5.33 -8.66 -4.26
C ILE A 49 -4.76 -9.98 -3.73
N THR A 50 -4.76 -10.18 -2.39
CA THR A 50 -4.25 -11.39 -1.75
C THR A 50 -5.23 -12.56 -1.86
N TYR A 51 -6.53 -12.29 -1.68
CA TYR A 51 -7.56 -13.34 -1.69
C TYR A 51 -8.33 -13.44 -3.01
N ILE A 52 -8.25 -12.42 -3.88
CA ILE A 52 -8.87 -12.43 -5.21
C ILE A 52 -7.74 -12.42 -6.25
N PRO A 53 -7.18 -13.60 -6.57
CA PRO A 53 -6.04 -13.70 -7.46
C PRO A 53 -6.40 -13.24 -8.89
N GLN A 54 -7.69 -13.27 -9.29
CA GLN A 54 -8.14 -12.77 -10.59
C GLN A 54 -7.86 -11.29 -10.83
N ILE A 55 -7.76 -10.45 -9.78
CA ILE A 55 -7.40 -9.03 -9.93
C ILE A 55 -5.94 -8.89 -10.41
N SER A 56 -5.07 -9.78 -9.94
CA SER A 56 -3.64 -9.77 -10.27
C SER A 56 -3.31 -10.63 -11.51
N LEU A 57 -4.08 -11.70 -11.76
CA LEU A 57 -3.83 -12.69 -12.79
C LEU A 57 -4.52 -12.39 -14.13
N TRP A 58 -5.56 -11.57 -14.16
CA TRP A 58 -6.26 -11.23 -15.40
C TRP A 58 -5.31 -10.72 -16.50
N LEU A 59 -4.40 -9.81 -16.15
CA LEU A 59 -3.47 -9.24 -17.12
C LEU A 59 -2.42 -10.27 -17.61
N PRO A 60 -1.75 -11.04 -16.74
CA PRO A 60 -0.92 -12.18 -17.15
C PRO A 60 -1.65 -13.20 -18.04
N GLU A 61 -2.85 -13.63 -17.65
CA GLU A 61 -3.67 -14.59 -18.40
C GLU A 61 -4.04 -14.05 -19.79
N TYR A 62 -4.36 -12.76 -19.89
CA TYR A 62 -4.64 -12.11 -21.16
C TYR A 62 -3.41 -12.03 -22.07
N ILE A 63 -2.23 -11.81 -21.51
CA ILE A 63 -0.97 -11.79 -22.27
C ILE A 63 -0.60 -13.20 -22.75
N ASP A 64 -0.79 -14.24 -21.94
CA ASP A 64 -0.55 -15.63 -22.33
C ASP A 64 -1.52 -16.10 -23.43
N TYR A 65 -2.80 -15.73 -23.33
CA TYR A 65 -3.79 -15.97 -24.38
C TYR A 65 -3.40 -15.34 -25.72
N LEU A 66 -2.90 -14.10 -25.72
CA LEU A 66 -2.42 -13.43 -26.94
C LEU A 66 -1.16 -14.06 -27.53
N LYS A 67 -0.33 -14.71 -26.70
CA LYS A 67 0.85 -15.46 -27.16
C LYS A 67 0.53 -16.88 -27.64
N GLY A 68 -0.73 -17.32 -27.51
CA GLY A 68 -1.20 -18.59 -28.06
C GLY A 68 -0.86 -19.83 -27.22
N TYR A 69 -0.74 -19.67 -25.90
CA TYR A 69 -0.67 -20.79 -24.95
C TYR A 69 -2.06 -21.26 -24.51
#